data_AF-A0A2N2F8F3-F1
#
_entry.id   AF-A0A2N2F8F3-F1
#
_cell.length_a   1.000
_cell.length_b   1.000
_cell.length_c   1.000
_cell.angle_alpha   90.00
_cell.angle_beta   90.00
_cell.angle_gamma   90.00
#
_symmetry.space_group_name_H-M   'P 1'
#
loop_
_entity.id
_entity.type
_entity.pdbx_description
1 polymer ?
#
loop_
_entity_poly.entity_id
_entity_poly.type
_entity_poly.pdbx_seq_one_letter_code
_entity_poly.pdbx_strand_id
1 'polypeptide(L)'
;TLRLLEELPVAYLHVFPYSERPGTAARDIQPKVPEKVKKERAAILRDLGVKKRETFSKRFIGKTLPVLVEQSPEKKTGLGKGFSHNYLPVILDKPHGTLVNTIVTVEIEQYREGRLTGRIVHG
;
A
#
# COMPACT_ATOMS: atom_id res chain seq x y z
N THR A 1 -8.10 -3.96 19.88
CA THR A 1 -7.72 -3.41 18.55
C THR A 1 -6.84 -4.35 17.76
N LEU A 2 -5.63 -4.70 18.21
CA LEU A 2 -4.70 -5.55 17.44
C LEU A 2 -5.35 -6.86 16.99
N ARG A 3 -5.85 -7.66 17.94
CA ARG A 3 -6.56 -8.93 17.67
C ARG A 3 -7.71 -8.78 16.67
N LEU A 4 -8.53 -7.75 16.82
CA LEU A 4 -9.62 -7.46 15.87
C LEU A 4 -9.09 -7.24 14.45
N LEU A 5 -8.02 -6.46 14.30
CA LEU A 5 -7.42 -6.20 12.98
C LEU A 5 -6.71 -7.43 12.41
N GLU A 6 -6.19 -8.32 13.26
CA GLU A 6 -5.65 -9.61 12.84
C GLU A 6 -6.74 -10.52 12.26
N GLU A 7 -7.93 -10.52 12.85
CA GLU A 7 -9.08 -11.34 12.41
C GLU A 7 -9.78 -10.76 11.17
N LEU A 8 -9.79 -9.43 10.99
CA LEU A 8 -10.47 -8.79 9.85
C LEU A 8 -9.70 -8.93 8.52
N PRO A 9 -10.39 -9.13 7.38
CA PRO A 9 -9.78 -9.25 6.06
C PRO A 9 -9.44 -7.89 5.43
N VAL A 10 -8.93 -6.94 6.22
CA VAL A 10 -8.53 -5.61 5.73
C VAL A 10 -7.23 -5.68 4.92
N ALA A 11 -7.18 -4.97 3.80
CA ALA A 11 -6.03 -4.98 2.89
C ALA A 11 -4.91 -4.00 3.28
N TYR A 12 -5.23 -2.90 3.97
CA TYR A 12 -4.30 -1.83 4.28
C TYR A 12 -4.71 -1.10 5.55
N LEU A 13 -3.72 -0.61 6.30
CA LEU A 13 -3.92 0.20 7.50
C LEU A 13 -3.16 1.52 7.35
N HIS A 14 -3.82 2.64 7.62
CA HIS A 14 -3.19 3.95 7.75
C HIS A 14 -3.25 4.39 9.21
N VAL A 15 -2.11 4.36 9.90
CA VAL A 15 -2.06 4.50 11.36
C VAL A 15 -1.15 5.64 11.76
N PHE A 16 -1.67 6.55 12.56
CA PHE A 16 -0.96 7.66 13.18
C PHE A 16 -1.25 7.69 14.68
N PRO A 17 -0.25 8.05 15.53
CA PRO A 17 -0.50 8.25 16.95
C PRO A 17 -1.42 9.46 17.16
N TYR A 18 -2.21 9.41 18.23
CA TYR A 18 -3.01 10.55 18.65
C TYR A 18 -2.11 11.75 18.99
N SER A 19 -2.43 12.90 18.39
CA SER A 19 -1.80 14.19 18.65
C SER A 19 -2.84 15.12 19.28
N GLU A 20 -2.50 15.70 20.43
CA GLU A 20 -3.39 16.62 21.14
C GLU A 20 -3.57 17.91 20.34
N ARG A 21 -4.82 18.33 20.20
CA ARG A 21 -5.17 19.57 19.51
C ARG A 21 -5.99 20.47 20.43
N PRO A 22 -5.63 21.76 20.57
CA PRO A 22 -6.45 22.73 21.28
C PRO A 22 -7.89 22.74 20.76
N GLY A 23 -8.86 22.93 21.67
CA GLY A 23 -10.29 23.01 21.32
C GLY A 23 -10.97 21.67 21.01
N THR A 24 -10.32 20.53 21.28
CA THR A 24 -10.94 19.20 21.10
C THR A 24 -11.30 18.57 22.45
N ALA A 25 -12.45 17.89 22.54
CA ALA A 25 -12.85 17.17 23.75
C ALA A 25 -11.83 16.10 24.17
N ALA A 26 -11.11 15.51 23.21
CA ALA A 26 -10.05 14.53 23.47
C ALA A 26 -8.87 15.11 24.26
N ARG A 27 -8.70 16.44 24.26
CA ARG A 27 -7.71 17.14 25.09
C ARG A 27 -7.97 16.97 26.58
N ASP A 28 -9.22 16.86 27.01
CA ASP A 28 -9.55 16.86 28.44
C ASP A 28 -9.68 15.44 29.03
N ILE A 29 -9.63 14.40 28.19
CA ILE A 29 -9.67 12.99 28.61
C ILE A 29 -8.44 12.65 29.45
N GLN A 30 -8.65 12.14 30.67
CA GLN A 30 -7.61 11.66 31.59
C GLN A 30 -7.85 10.20 31.98
N PRO A 31 -6.80 9.43 32.33
CA PRO A 31 -5.39 9.80 32.28
C PRO A 31 -4.82 9.81 30.85
N LYS A 32 -3.80 10.64 30.60
CA LYS A 32 -3.08 10.64 29.33
C LYS A 32 -2.20 9.39 29.17
N VAL A 33 -2.21 8.84 27.95
CA VAL A 33 -1.25 7.81 27.55
C VAL A 33 0.08 8.48 27.18
N PRO A 34 1.22 8.07 27.76
CA PRO A 34 2.52 8.63 27.42
C PRO A 34 2.83 8.55 25.92
N GLU A 35 3.52 9.57 25.42
CA GLU A 35 3.86 9.68 23.99
C GLU A 35 4.64 8.47 23.47
N LYS A 36 5.57 7.95 24.27
CA LYS A 36 6.34 6.74 23.96
C LYS A 36 5.41 5.53 23.70
N VAL A 37 4.44 5.30 24.58
CA VAL A 37 3.48 4.19 24.47
C VAL A 37 2.57 4.35 23.25
N LYS A 38 2.12 5.58 22.93
CA LYS A 38 1.35 5.84 21.70
C LYS A 38 2.15 5.51 20.45
N LYS A 39 3.43 5.91 20.41
CA LYS A 39 4.34 5.64 19.28
C LYS A 39 4.61 4.15 19.11
N GLU A 40 4.86 3.43 20.21
CA GLU A 40 5.07 1.97 20.20
C GLU A 40 3.84 1.22 19.65
N ARG A 41 2.65 1.54 20.16
CA ARG A 41 1.40 0.93 19.68
C ARG A 41 1.14 1.22 18.20
N ALA A 42 1.40 2.47 17.77
CA ALA A 42 1.26 2.83 16.36
C ALA A 42 2.28 2.10 15.46
N ALA A 43 3.48 1.80 15.95
CA ALA A 43 4.47 1.01 15.22
C ALA A 43 4.00 -0.43 15.02
N ILE A 44 3.53 -1.08 16.09
CA ILE A 44 2.98 -2.45 16.04
C ILE A 44 1.85 -2.56 15.00
N LEU A 45 0.94 -1.58 14.98
CA LEU A 45 -0.17 -1.57 14.01
C LEU A 45 0.29 -1.28 12.58
N ARG A 46 1.33 -0.46 12.38
CA ARG A 46 1.92 -0.25 11.05
C ARG A 46 2.58 -1.53 10.54
N ASP A 47 3.28 -2.27 11.39
CA ASP A 47 3.89 -3.55 11.03
C ASP A 47 2.83 -4.59 10.64
N LEU A 48 1.71 -4.66 11.38
CA LEU A 48 0.56 -5.46 10.98
C LEU A 48 0.01 -5.01 9.61
N GLY A 49 -0.09 -3.71 9.38
CA GLY A 49 -0.53 -3.12 8.11
C GLY A 49 0.34 -3.54 6.93
N VAL A 50 1.67 -3.57 7.11
CA VAL A 50 2.62 -4.07 6.10
C VAL A 50 2.35 -5.54 5.77
N LYS A 51 2.21 -6.40 6.79
CA LYS A 51 1.92 -7.84 6.61
C LYS A 51 0.58 -8.10 5.92
N LYS A 52 -0.46 -7.33 6.28
CA LYS A 52 -1.80 -7.40 5.67
C LYS A 52 -1.75 -6.98 4.20
N ARG A 53 -1.06 -5.87 3.89
CA ARG A 53 -0.86 -5.39 2.51
C ARG A 53 -0.09 -6.39 1.67
N GLU A 54 0.98 -6.96 2.19
CA GLU A 54 1.74 -8.01 1.51
C GLU A 54 0.87 -9.24 1.21
N THR A 55 0.14 -9.73 2.21
CA THR A 55 -0.76 -10.87 2.05
C THR A 55 -1.83 -10.60 1.00
N PHE A 56 -2.43 -9.40 1.01
CA PHE A 56 -3.41 -8.99 0.02
C PHE A 56 -2.80 -8.91 -1.39
N SER A 57 -1.64 -8.27 -1.55
CA SER A 57 -0.94 -8.15 -2.83
C SER A 57 -0.56 -9.51 -3.42
N LYS A 58 -0.04 -10.44 -2.60
CA LYS A 58 0.41 -11.77 -3.06
C LYS A 58 -0.73 -12.61 -3.66
N ARG A 59 -2.00 -12.35 -3.32
CA ARG A 59 -3.17 -13.04 -3.91
C ARG A 59 -3.40 -12.70 -5.39
N PHE A 60 -2.69 -11.71 -5.91
CA PHE A 60 -2.75 -11.31 -7.32
C PHE A 60 -1.64 -11.90 -8.18
N ILE A 61 -0.64 -12.57 -7.59
CA ILE A 61 0.38 -13.30 -8.36
C ILE A 61 -0.31 -14.38 -9.20
N GLY A 62 0.05 -14.45 -10.48
CA GLY A 62 -0.56 -15.31 -11.50
C GLY A 62 -1.90 -14.80 -12.05
N LYS A 63 -2.35 -13.60 -11.67
CA LYS A 63 -3.58 -12.97 -12.18
C LYS A 63 -3.27 -11.79 -13.09
N THR A 64 -4.18 -11.50 -13.99
CA THR A 64 -4.16 -10.28 -14.79
C THR A 64 -4.87 -9.14 -14.07
N LEU A 65 -4.22 -7.99 -13.96
CA LEU A 65 -4.80 -6.76 -13.41
C LEU A 65 -4.79 -5.64 -14.45
N PRO A 66 -5.87 -4.85 -14.54
CA PRO A 66 -5.82 -3.56 -15.20
C PRO A 66 -4.98 -2.59 -14.36
N VAL A 67 -4.02 -1.91 -15.01
CA VAL A 67 -3.05 -1.02 -14.38
C VAL A 67 -3.03 0.32 -15.11
N LEU A 68 -3.33 1.40 -14.39
CA LEU A 68 -3.13 2.76 -14.88
C LEU A 68 -1.66 3.12 -14.81
N VAL A 69 -1.05 3.42 -15.96
CA VAL A 69 0.38 3.74 -16.07
C VAL A 69 0.64 5.20 -15.70
N GLU A 70 1.60 5.41 -14.79
CA GLU A 70 2.05 6.73 -14.36
C GLU A 70 3.09 7.32 -15.33
N GLN A 71 3.15 8.66 -15.37
CA GLN A 71 4.13 9.40 -16.17
C GLN A 71 5.57 9.22 -15.66
N SER A 72 5.74 9.11 -14.34
CA SER A 72 7.07 8.92 -13.77
C SER A 72 7.48 7.45 -13.88
N PRO A 73 8.70 7.14 -14.36
CA PRO A 73 9.20 5.78 -14.31
C PRO A 73 9.61 5.40 -12.88
N GLU A 74 9.88 4.12 -12.66
CA GLU A 74 10.59 3.64 -11.49
C GLU A 74 12.02 4.19 -11.50
N LYS A 75 12.45 4.80 -10.38
CA LYS A 75 13.67 5.62 -10.32
C LYS A 75 14.97 4.82 -10.48
N LYS A 76 15.01 3.56 -10.06
CA LYS A 76 16.22 2.72 -10.06
C LYS A 76 16.42 2.01 -11.41
N THR A 77 15.35 1.66 -12.09
CA THR A 77 15.33 0.76 -13.25
C THR A 77 14.90 1.44 -14.54
N GLY A 78 14.23 2.60 -14.47
CA GLY A 78 13.66 3.28 -15.62
C GLY A 78 12.40 2.61 -16.20
N LEU A 79 11.92 1.54 -15.57
CA LEU A 79 10.73 0.82 -16.00
C LEU A 79 9.45 1.64 -15.78
N GLY A 80 8.42 1.34 -16.55
CA GLY A 80 7.09 1.88 -16.32
C GLY A 80 6.56 1.42 -14.96
N LYS A 81 5.74 2.26 -14.33
CA LYS A 81 5.03 1.89 -13.11
C LYS A 81 3.60 2.41 -13.17
N GLY A 82 2.75 1.82 -12.36
CA GLY A 82 1.34 2.14 -12.33
C GLY A 82 0.65 1.69 -11.06
N PHE A 83 -0.65 1.90 -11.03
CA PHE A 83 -1.51 1.41 -9.96
C PHE A 83 -2.63 0.56 -10.55
N SER A 84 -2.89 -0.58 -9.91
CA SER A 84 -4.13 -1.32 -10.17
C SER A 84 -5.35 -0.57 -9.63
N HIS A 85 -6.56 -1.03 -9.96
CA HIS A 85 -7.81 -0.45 -9.45
C HIS A 85 -7.90 -0.47 -7.91
N ASN A 86 -7.23 -1.43 -7.26
CA ASN A 86 -7.14 -1.53 -5.80
C ASN A 86 -5.93 -0.77 -5.23
N TYR A 87 -5.35 0.17 -5.99
CA TYR A 87 -4.18 0.97 -5.63
C TYR A 87 -2.94 0.15 -5.24
N LEU A 88 -2.79 -1.04 -5.84
CA LEU A 88 -1.55 -1.80 -5.71
C LEU A 88 -0.52 -1.23 -6.67
N PRO A 89 0.68 -0.82 -6.20
CA PRO A 89 1.74 -0.36 -7.07
C PRO A 89 2.27 -1.54 -7.88
N VAL A 90 2.34 -1.36 -9.19
CA VAL A 90 2.84 -2.35 -10.15
C VAL A 90 4.00 -1.75 -10.93
N ILE A 91 5.12 -2.47 -11.01
CA ILE A 91 6.23 -2.18 -11.92
C ILE A 91 6.03 -3.04 -13.17
N LEU A 92 6.14 -2.43 -14.33
CA LEU A 92 5.96 -3.06 -15.64
C LEU A 92 7.28 -3.67 -16.11
N ASP A 93 7.20 -4.59 -17.07
CA ASP A 93 8.34 -5.24 -17.72
C ASP A 93 9.08 -4.36 -18.74
N LYS A 94 8.57 -3.14 -19.00
CA LYS A 94 9.12 -2.19 -19.99
C LYS A 94 8.91 -0.74 -19.54
N PRO A 95 9.67 0.23 -20.09
CA PRO A 95 9.42 1.67 -19.88
C PRO A 95 7.99 2.06 -20.26
N HIS A 96 7.44 3.12 -19.63
CA HIS A 96 6.05 3.53 -19.90
C HIS A 96 5.82 4.01 -21.35
N GLY A 97 6.81 4.66 -21.98
CA GLY A 97 6.69 5.16 -23.36
C GLY A 97 5.41 5.97 -23.60
N THR A 98 4.66 5.60 -24.63
CA THR A 98 3.36 6.22 -24.98
C THR A 98 2.18 5.71 -24.15
N LEU A 99 2.39 4.75 -23.25
CA LEU A 99 1.33 4.14 -22.42
C LEU A 99 0.96 4.99 -21.20
N VAL A 100 1.61 6.14 -20.98
CA VAL A 100 1.28 7.04 -19.87
C VAL A 100 -0.20 7.44 -19.93
N ASN A 101 -0.87 7.42 -18.77
CA ASN A 101 -2.29 7.75 -18.64
C ASN A 101 -3.23 6.81 -19.43
N THR A 102 -2.78 5.60 -19.73
CA THR A 102 -3.64 4.52 -20.24
C THR A 102 -3.72 3.38 -19.24
N ILE A 103 -4.76 2.55 -19.38
CA ILE A 103 -4.94 1.33 -18.60
C ILE A 103 -4.48 0.15 -19.47
N VAL A 104 -3.46 -0.57 -18.99
CA VAL A 104 -2.95 -1.77 -19.64
C VAL A 104 -3.26 -3.01 -18.81
N THR A 105 -3.41 -4.16 -19.45
CA THR A 105 -3.60 -5.44 -18.74
C THR A 105 -2.24 -6.05 -18.45
N VAL A 106 -1.95 -6.25 -17.17
CA VAL A 106 -0.66 -6.75 -16.67
C VAL A 106 -0.87 -8.10 -15.99
N GLU A 107 -0.17 -9.12 -16.46
CA GLU A 107 -0.03 -10.40 -15.74
C GLU A 107 0.98 -10.22 -14.61
N ILE A 108 0.53 -10.39 -13.37
CA ILE A 108 1.35 -10.20 -12.17
C ILE A 108 2.19 -11.44 -11.91
N GLU A 109 3.51 -11.29 -11.86
CA GLU A 109 4.45 -12.40 -11.74
C GLU A 109 5.01 -12.52 -10.33
N GLN A 110 5.32 -11.39 -9.67
CA GLN A 110 6.01 -11.39 -8.39
C GLN A 110 5.59 -10.23 -7.48
N TYR A 111 5.93 -10.35 -6.20
CA TYR A 111 5.85 -9.28 -5.21
C TYR A 111 7.24 -9.05 -4.62
N ARG A 112 7.76 -7.83 -4.70
CA ARG A 112 9.06 -7.43 -4.15
C ARG A 112 8.99 -6.03 -3.55
N GLU A 113 9.57 -5.84 -2.36
CA GLU A 113 9.73 -4.53 -1.71
C GLU A 113 8.43 -3.68 -1.67
N GLY A 114 7.27 -4.28 -1.36
CA GLY A 114 6.02 -3.53 -1.29
C GLY A 114 5.28 -3.34 -2.62
N ARG A 115 5.83 -3.85 -3.73
CA ARG A 115 5.32 -3.65 -5.09
C ARG A 115 5.09 -4.98 -5.80
N LEU A 116 4.10 -4.99 -6.69
CA LEU A 116 3.93 -6.06 -7.66
C LEU A 116 4.81 -5.78 -8.87
N THR A 117 5.28 -6.83 -9.53
CA THR A 117 5.94 -6.74 -10.84
C THR A 117 5.21 -7.65 -11.81
N GLY A 118 5.12 -7.25 -13.08
CA GLY A 118 4.41 -8.04 -14.06
C GLY A 118 4.61 -7.58 -15.49
N ARG A 119 4.15 -8.42 -16.40
CA ARG A 119 4.31 -8.27 -17.84
C ARG A 119 3.01 -7.76 -18.47
N ILE A 120 3.12 -6.79 -19.36
CA ILE A 120 1.96 -6.34 -20.15
C ILE A 120 1.56 -7.44 -21.13
N VAL A 121 0.32 -7.92 -21.04
CA VAL A 121 -0.22 -8.95 -21.93
C VAL A 121 -1.18 -8.38 -22.98
N HIS A 122 -1.85 -7.26 -22.67
CA HIS A 122 -2.66 -6.49 -23.62
C HIS A 122 -2.52 -5.00 -23.33
N GLY A 123 -2.32 -4.19 -24.37
CA GLY A 123 -2.16 -2.73 -24.30
C GLY A 123 -3.19 -2.00 -25.14
#